data_AF-X1K268-F1
#
_entry.id   AF-X1K268-F1
#
_cell.length_a   1.000
_cell.length_b   1.000
_cell.length_c   1.000
_cell.angle_alpha   90.00
_cell.angle_beta   90.00
_cell.angle_gamma   90.00
#
_symmetry.space_group_name_H-M   'P 1'
#
loop_
_entity.id
_entity.type
_entity.pdbx_description
1 polymer ?
#
loop_
_entity_poly.entity_id
_entity_poly.type
_entity_poly.pdbx_seq_one_letter_code
_entity_poly.pdbx_strand_id
1 'polypeptide(L)' 'MDIFGKMAEYDYEQIVFCHDPSVNLKAIIIIHDTCTHIF' A
#
# COMPACT_ATOMS: atom_id res chain seq x y z
N MET A 1 12.25 10.41 -4.77
CA MET A 1 11.52 9.40 -4.00
C MET A 1 10.91 8.46 -5.02
N ASP A 2 11.52 7.30 -5.25
CA ASP A 2 11.00 6.32 -6.20
C ASP A 2 10.17 5.29 -5.43
N ILE A 3 8.85 5.47 -5.44
CA ILE A 3 7.95 4.59 -4.69
C ILE A 3 7.85 3.21 -5.33
N PHE A 4 7.92 3.13 -6.65
CA PHE A 4 7.87 1.87 -7.37
C PHE A 4 9.18 1.08 -7.20
N GLY A 5 10.32 1.76 -7.19
CA GLY A 5 11.60 1.14 -6.85
C GLY A 5 11.61 0.52 -5.45
N LYS A 6 11.05 1.22 -4.45
CA LYS A 6 10.90 0.68 -3.10
C LYS A 6 9.86 -0.44 -3.01
N MET A 7 8.77 -0.35 -3.76
CA MET A 7 7.80 -1.44 -3.83
C MET A 7 8.43 -2.73 -4.32
N ALA A 8 9.29 -2.64 -5.35
CA ALA A 8 10.01 -3.79 -5.89
C ALA A 8 11.13 -4.29 -4.94
N GLU A 9 11.85 -3.39 -4.24
CA GLU A 9 12.91 -3.76 -3.29
C GLU A 9 12.39 -4.62 -2.13
N TYR A 10 11.19 -4.31 -1.63
CA TYR A 10 10.59 -4.95 -0.47
C TYR A 10 9.40 -5.88 -0.82
N ASP A 11 9.19 -6.15 -2.12
CA ASP A 11 8.13 -7.00 -2.64
C ASP A 11 6.72 -6.67 -2.11
N TYR A 12 6.40 -5.37 -2.04
CA TYR A 12 5.09 -4.91 -1.63
C TYR A 12 4.04 -5.20 -2.70
N GLU A 13 2.99 -5.95 -2.35
CA GLU A 13 1.90 -6.24 -3.28
C GLU A 13 1.10 -4.99 -3.67
N GLN A 14 0.69 -4.18 -2.69
CA GLN A 14 -0.15 -3.01 -2.92
C GLN A 14 0.14 -1.85 -1.97
N ILE A 15 -0.01 -0.63 -2.49
CA ILE A 15 -0.06 0.60 -1.70
C ILE A 15 -1.35 1.33 -2.03
N VAL A 16 -2.14 1.64 -1.01
CA VAL A 16 -3.41 2.37 -1.13
C VAL A 16 -3.29 3.73 -0.46
N PHE A 17 -3.54 4.79 -1.23
CA PHE A 17 -3.59 6.16 -0.73
C PHE A 17 -5.03 6.54 -0.42
N CYS A 18 -5.31 6.85 0.84
CA CYS A 18 -6.62 7.32 1.28
C CYS A 18 -6.55 8.82 1.57
N HIS A 19 -7.42 9.57 0.91
CA HIS A 19 -7.59 11.01 1.14
C HIS A 19 -9.06 11.34 1.23
N ASP A 20 -9.50 11.81 2.38
CA ASP A 20 -10.85 12.35 2.58
C ASP A 20 -10.75 13.77 3.17
N PRO A 21 -10.99 14.81 2.35
CA PRO A 21 -10.95 16.20 2.78
C PRO A 21 -12.02 16.56 3.82
N SER A 22 -13.17 15.87 3.83
CA SER A 22 -14.30 16.20 4.69
C SER A 22 -13.99 15.96 6.18
N VAL A 23 -13.14 14.96 6.43
CA VAL A 23 -12.64 14.60 7.76
C VAL A 23 -11.13 14.87 7.92
N ASN A 24 -10.51 15.52 6.93
CA ASN A 24 -9.07 15.74 6.84
C ASN A 24 -8.23 14.45 7.03
N LEU A 25 -8.74 13.33 6.53
CA LEU A 25 -8.05 12.04 6.59
C LEU A 25 -7.00 11.98 5.47
N LYS A 26 -5.77 11.70 5.88
CA LYS A 26 -4.65 11.36 5.01
C LYS A 26 -4.02 10.10 5.57
N ALA A 27 -4.24 8.98 4.90
CA ALA A 27 -3.72 7.69 5.34
C ALA A 27 -3.06 6.97 4.16
N ILE A 28 -2.05 6.17 4.48
CA ILE A 28 -1.36 5.29 3.53
C ILE A 28 -1.45 3.90 4.12
N ILE A 29 -2.05 2.99 3.37
CA ILE A 29 -2.16 1.57 3.75
C ILE A 29 -1.20 0.81 2.86
N ILE A 30 -0.32 0.04 3.48
CA ILE A 30 0.69 -0.76 2.79
C ILE A 30 0.34 -2.23 3.04
N ILE A 31 0.25 -2.99 1.96
CA ILE A 31 -0.08 -4.41 2.00
C ILE A 31 1.16 -5.17 1.52
N HIS A 32 1.79 -5.89 2.44
CA HIS A 32 3.00 -6.66 2.17
C HIS A 32 2.71 -8.03 1.53
N ASP A 33 1.64 -8.70 1.96
CA ASP A 33 1.28 -10.05 1.53
C ASP A 33 -0.24 -10.20 1.71
N THR A 34 -0.94 -10.57 0.64
CA THR A 34 -2.29 -11.10 0.71
C THR A 34 -2.23 -12.58 0.41
N CYS A 35 -2.02 -13.38 1.46
CA CYS A 35 -2.12 -14.83 1.39
C CYS A 35 -3.51 -15.23 0.87
N THR A 36 -3.61 -15.36 -0.45
CA THR A 36 -4.81 -15.72 -1.21
C THR A 36 -4.77 -17.19 -1.63
N HIS A 37 -3.77 -17.94 -1.16
CA HIS A 37 -3.69 -19.39 -1.31
C HIS A 37 -3.95 -20.09 0.03
N ILE A 38 -5.20 -20.49 0.24
CA ILE A 38 -5.54 -21.62 1.10
C ILE A 38 -5.70 -22.81 0.14
N PHE A 39 -4.59 -23.47 -0.19
CA PHE A 39 -4.55 -24.83 -0.72
C PHE A 39 -3.31 -25.53 -0.15
#